data_AF-A0A0A6CX95-F1
#
_entry.id   AF-A0A0A6CX95-F1
#
_cell.length_a   1.000
_cell.length_b   1.000
_cell.length_c   1.000
_cell.angle_alpha   90.00
_cell.angle_beta   90.00
_cell.angle_gamma   90.00
#
_symmetry.space_group_name_H-M   'P 1'
#
loop_
_entity.id
_entity.type
_entity.pdbx_description
1 polymer ?
#
loop_
_entity_poly.entity_id
_entity_poly.type
_entity_poly.pdbx_seq_one_letter_code
_entity_poly.pdbx_strand_id
1 'polypeptide(L)'
;MRDEQKKKVNGRCEAYLAGAAETLSAFGNGGSEAGICGRGVRAGELSRIFLAWAADNRQMANMPRLAGVTIALRQHFPCRPTS
;
A
#
# COMPACT_ATOMS: atom_id res chain seq x y z
N MET A 1 -19.44 21.86 2.00
CA MET A 1 -19.83 20.58 1.36
C MET A 1 -18.67 19.88 0.63
N ARG A 2 -17.89 20.56 -0.22
CA ARG A 2 -16.76 19.94 -0.96
C ARG A 2 -15.63 19.41 -0.05
N ASP A 3 -15.32 20.10 1.04
CA ASP A 3 -14.24 19.70 1.96
C ASP A 3 -14.58 18.45 2.78
N GLU A 4 -15.83 18.32 3.21
CA GLU A 4 -16.29 17.14 3.94
C GLU A 4 -16.29 15.88 3.05
N GLN A 5 -16.66 16.04 1.78
CA GLN A 5 -16.62 14.94 0.82
C GLN A 5 -15.18 14.52 0.49
N LYS A 6 -14.26 15.48 0.30
CA LYS A 6 -12.82 15.18 0.16
C LYS A 6 -12.26 14.44 1.36
N LYS A 7 -12.61 14.85 2.58
CA LYS A 7 -12.19 14.18 3.81
C LYS A 7 -12.73 12.73 3.88
N LYS A 8 -13.99 12.52 3.52
CA LYS A 8 -14.61 11.17 3.46
C LYS A 8 -13.95 10.27 2.40
N VAL A 9 -13.64 10.80 1.21
CA VAL A 9 -12.95 10.03 0.15
C VAL A 9 -11.53 9.68 0.57
N ASN A 10 -10.78 10.65 1.12
CA ASN A 10 -9.42 10.40 1.62
C ASN A 10 -9.44 9.31 2.70
N GLY A 11 -10.39 9.35 3.64
CA GLY A 11 -10.53 8.32 4.66
C GLY A 11 -10.84 6.92 4.08
N ARG A 12 -11.63 6.83 3.01
CA ARG A 12 -11.91 5.55 2.33
C ARG A 12 -10.70 4.99 1.59
N CYS A 13 -9.93 5.86 0.93
CA CYS A 13 -8.68 5.47 0.27
C CYS A 13 -7.66 4.96 1.29
N GLU A 14 -7.53 5.66 2.42
CA GLU A 14 -6.65 5.21 3.51
C GLU A 14 -7.06 3.87 4.09
N ALA A 15 -8.36 3.65 4.33
CA ALA A 15 -8.85 2.36 4.80
C ALA A 15 -8.58 1.21 3.81
N TYR A 16 -8.76 1.46 2.51
CA TYR A 16 -8.46 0.48 1.46
C TYR A 16 -6.96 0.11 1.46
N LEU A 17 -6.09 1.11 1.51
CA LEU A 17 -4.66 0.89 1.58
C LEU A 17 -4.26 0.16 2.86
N ALA A 18 -4.86 0.52 4.00
CA ALA A 18 -4.61 -0.12 5.29
C ALA A 18 -4.96 -1.60 5.26
N GLY A 19 -6.15 -1.97 4.76
CA GLY A 19 -6.54 -3.37 4.65
C GLY A 19 -5.62 -4.19 3.74
N ALA A 20 -5.15 -3.60 2.63
CA ALA A 20 -4.14 -4.24 1.77
C ALA A 20 -2.80 -4.44 2.51
N ALA A 21 -2.33 -3.42 3.23
CA ALA A 21 -1.11 -3.49 4.01
C ALA A 21 -1.19 -4.51 5.16
N GLU A 22 -2.31 -4.58 5.88
CA GLU A 22 -2.55 -5.57 6.94
C GLU A 22 -2.54 -6.99 6.38
N THR A 23 -3.22 -7.21 5.25
CA THR A 23 -3.23 -8.52 4.57
C THR A 23 -1.82 -8.93 4.15
N LEU A 24 -1.07 -8.04 3.50
CA LEU A 24 0.31 -8.32 3.07
C LEU A 24 1.26 -8.52 4.26
N SER A 25 1.04 -7.80 5.36
CA SER A 25 1.83 -7.96 6.59
C SER A 25 1.57 -9.33 7.22
N ALA A 26 0.33 -9.82 7.20
CA ALA A 26 0.01 -11.17 7.67
C ALA A 26 0.76 -12.24 6.87
N PHE A 27 0.83 -12.10 5.54
CA PHE A 27 1.64 -12.99 4.70
C PHE A 27 3.14 -12.91 5.01
N GLY A 28 3.66 -11.69 5.22
CA GLY A 28 5.08 -11.48 5.52
C GLY A 28 5.48 -12.05 6.88
N ASN A 29 4.65 -11.83 7.91
CA ASN A 29 4.82 -12.44 9.23
C ASN A 29 4.72 -13.97 9.19
N GLY A 30 3.98 -14.52 8.23
CA GLY A 30 3.94 -15.96 7.96
C GLY A 30 5.14 -16.50 7.17
N GLY A 31 6.15 -15.67 6.86
CA GLY A 31 7.37 -16.06 6.14
C GLY A 31 7.22 -16.08 4.62
N SER A 32 6.13 -15.55 4.06
CA SER A 32 5.95 -15.50 2.61
C SER A 32 6.63 -14.28 2.00
N GLU A 33 7.45 -14.51 0.96
CA GLU A 33 8.02 -13.43 0.13
C GLU A 33 6.95 -12.64 -0.65
N ALA A 34 5.73 -13.18 -0.74
CA ALA A 34 4.57 -12.46 -1.26
C ALA A 34 3.99 -11.45 -0.25
N GLY A 35 4.49 -11.39 0.98
CA GLY A 35 4.07 -10.43 1.98
C GLY A 35 4.80 -9.09 1.91
N ILE A 36 4.65 -8.30 2.98
CA ILE A 36 5.51 -7.17 3.29
C ILE A 36 6.08 -7.34 4.70
N CYS A 37 7.32 -6.86 4.90
CA CYS A 37 8.02 -6.99 6.17
C CYS A 37 8.57 -5.62 6.61
N GLY A 38 8.31 -5.22 7.85
CA GLY A 38 8.70 -3.90 8.38
C GLY A 38 8.08 -3.59 9.74
N ARG A 39 8.44 -2.45 10.35
CA ARG A 39 8.02 -2.05 11.73
C ARG A 39 6.58 -1.54 11.84
N GLY A 40 5.67 -2.03 11.00
CA GLY A 40 4.30 -1.54 10.93
C GLY A 40 4.19 -0.19 10.21
N VAL A 41 2.97 0.14 9.80
CA VAL A 41 2.66 1.24 8.89
C VAL A 41 1.98 2.38 9.65
N ARG A 42 2.39 3.62 9.41
CA ARG A 42 1.75 4.80 10.03
C ARG A 42 0.59 5.35 9.19
N ALA A 43 -0.35 6.01 9.86
CA ALA A 43 -1.44 6.74 9.18
C ALA A 43 -0.87 7.75 8.17
N GLY A 44 -1.45 7.80 6.96
CA GLY A 44 -1.01 8.67 5.87
C GLY A 44 0.33 8.30 5.21
N GLU A 45 1.03 7.25 5.66
CA GLU A 45 2.25 6.76 5.03
C GLU A 45 1.94 5.98 3.75
N LEU A 46 0.94 5.09 3.80
CA LEU A 46 0.53 4.27 2.65
C LEU A 46 0.11 5.09 1.44
N SER A 47 -0.67 6.15 1.67
CA SER A 47 -1.11 7.05 0.60
C SER A 47 0.08 7.72 -0.07
N ARG A 48 1.09 8.13 0.70
CA ARG A 48 2.32 8.73 0.16
C ARG A 48 3.13 7.72 -0.65
N ILE A 49 3.30 6.50 -0.14
CA ILE A 49 4.00 5.42 -0.86
C ILE A 49 3.32 5.12 -2.19
N PHE A 50 1.99 4.91 -2.17
CA PHE A 50 1.25 4.59 -3.39
C PHE A 50 1.26 5.74 -4.40
N LEU A 51 1.08 6.99 -3.96
CA LEU A 51 1.09 8.14 -4.87
C LEU A 51 2.47 8.40 -5.48
N ALA A 52 3.55 8.24 -4.71
CA ALA A 52 4.91 8.33 -5.24
C ALA A 52 5.14 7.24 -6.29
N TRP A 53 4.83 5.98 -5.96
CA TRP A 53 4.94 4.87 -6.90
C TRP A 53 4.12 5.09 -8.17
N ALA A 54 2.87 5.55 -8.05
CA ALA A 54 2.00 5.81 -9.19
C ALA A 54 2.52 6.95 -10.09
N ALA A 55 3.14 7.98 -9.49
CA ALA A 55 3.76 9.07 -10.23
C ALA A 55 4.95 8.60 -11.07
N ASP A 56 5.72 7.63 -10.57
CA ASP A 56 6.86 7.01 -11.25
C ASP A 56 6.45 5.90 -12.23
N ASN A 57 5.23 5.36 -12.11
CA ASN A 57 4.72 4.23 -12.90
C ASN A 57 3.50 4.58 -13.75
N ARG A 58 3.50 5.76 -14.39
CA ARG A 58 2.35 6.27 -15.17
C ARG A 58 1.90 5.32 -16.29
N GLN A 59 2.83 4.56 -16.88
CA GLN A 59 2.51 3.53 -17.88
C GLN A 59 1.58 2.43 -17.34
N MET A 60 1.50 2.25 -16.03
CA MET A 60 0.64 1.27 -15.36
C MET A 60 -0.71 1.84 -14.92
N ALA A 61 -1.12 3.03 -15.41
CA ALA A 61 -2.35 3.69 -14.98
C ALA A 61 -3.64 2.85 -15.15
N ASN A 62 -3.66 1.92 -16.11
CA ASN A 62 -4.80 1.04 -16.36
C ASN A 62 -4.79 -0.25 -15.52
N MET A 63 -3.77 -0.45 -14.67
CA MET A 63 -3.67 -1.62 -13.81
C MET A 63 -4.75 -1.61 -12.72
N PRO A 64 -5.28 -2.77 -12.30
CA PRO A 64 -6.12 -2.86 -11.12
C PRO A 64 -5.44 -2.21 -9.90
N ARG A 65 -6.18 -1.35 -9.18
CA ARG A 65 -5.64 -0.58 -8.04
C ARG A 65 -4.99 -1.47 -6.99
N LEU A 66 -5.58 -2.63 -6.70
CA LEU A 66 -5.03 -3.59 -5.73
C LEU A 66 -3.64 -4.08 -6.14
N ALA A 67 -3.44 -4.35 -7.43
CA ALA A 67 -2.16 -4.81 -7.95
C ALA A 67 -1.10 -3.71 -7.81
N GLY A 68 -1.44 -2.47 -8.18
CA GLY A 68 -0.55 -1.32 -7.99
C GLY A 68 -0.18 -1.09 -6.53
N VAL A 69 -1.16 -1.16 -5.61
CA VAL A 69 -0.91 -1.07 -4.15
C VAL A 69 0.00 -2.19 -3.69
N THR A 70 -0.25 -3.43 -4.12
CA THR A 70 0.58 -4.58 -3.76
C THR A 70 2.03 -4.39 -4.20
N ILE A 71 2.25 -3.97 -5.44
CA ILE A 71 3.60 -3.74 -5.98
C ILE A 71 4.29 -2.61 -5.20
N ALA A 72 3.62 -1.47 -5.03
CA ALA A 72 4.16 -0.31 -4.34
C ALA A 72 4.61 -0.66 -2.90
N LEU A 73 3.75 -1.38 -2.16
CA LEU A 73 4.05 -1.76 -0.78
C LEU A 73 5.15 -2.80 -0.68
N ARG A 74 5.21 -3.79 -1.57
CA ARG A 74 6.29 -4.80 -1.59
C ARG A 74 7.65 -4.19 -1.92
N GLN A 75 7.70 -3.24 -2.84
CA GLN A 75 8.94 -2.54 -3.17
C GLN A 75 9.43 -1.69 -1.98
N HIS A 76 8.51 -1.08 -1.24
CA HIS A 76 8.85 -0.23 -0.10
C HIS A 76 9.20 -1.02 1.18
N PHE A 77 8.51 -2.14 1.40
CA PHE A 77 8.64 -2.99 2.59
C PHE A 77 9.00 -4.45 2.20
N PRO A 78 10.14 -4.68 1.52
CA PRO A 78 10.48 -6.00 1.05
C PRO A 78 10.74 -6.96 2.21
N CYS A 79 10.16 -8.16 2.14
CA CYS A 79 10.61 -9.28 2.96
C CYS A 79 11.99 -9.72 2.45
N ARG A 80 12.98 -9.71 3.35
CA ARG A 80 14.30 -10.26 3.04
C ARG A 80 14.28 -11.76 3.33
N PRO A 81 14.84 -12.61 2.45
CA PRO A 81 15.06 -13.99 2.79
C PRO A 81 15.97 -14.03 4.02
N THR A 82 15.53 -14.70 5.08
CA THR A 82 16.41 -15.07 6.20
C THR A 82 17.41 -16.09 5.64
N SER A 83 18.63 -15.63 5.32
CA SER A 83 19.76 -16.51 5.06
C SER A 83 20.15 -17.28 6.31
#